data_AF-A0A074ZZD2-F1
#
_entry.id   AF-A0A074ZZD2-F1
#
_cell.length_a   1.000
_cell.length_b   1.000
_cell.length_c   1.000
_cell.angle_alpha   90.00
_cell.angle_beta   90.00
_cell.angle_gamma   90.00
#
_symmetry.space_group_name_H-M   'P 1'
#
loop_
_entity.id
_entity.type
_entity.pdbx_description
1 polymer ?
#
loop_
_entity_poly.entity_id
_entity_poly.type
_entity_poly.pdbx_seq_one_letter_code
_entity_poly.pdbx_strand_id
1 'polypeptide(L)'
;MNRLFGSSKPKQQSNLTDVTVSIDERNESVEKKIAKLDAEIQTVSKQLRSMRDGPAKNALKQKALRLLKQKKVYEHQSEQLMNQSFNVSQTDFAIKSLQDTKTTVEAMKVGSKQLKREMKKMNIDEIFVSGPLKWE
;
A
#
# COMPACT_ATOMS: atom_id res chain seq x y z
N MET A 1 -25.63 18.10 -31.24
CA MET A 1 -26.21 19.00 -30.20
C MET A 1 -25.48 18.78 -28.87
N ASN A 2 -24.99 19.87 -28.28
CA ASN A 2 -24.56 20.12 -26.89
C ASN A 2 -23.49 19.23 -26.24
N ARG A 3 -22.21 19.64 -26.30
CA ARG A 3 -21.30 19.84 -25.14
C ARG A 3 -20.19 20.86 -25.50
N LEU A 4 -20.54 22.16 -25.48
CA LEU A 4 -19.64 23.30 -25.75
C LEU A 4 -19.18 24.03 -24.47
N PHE A 5 -19.42 23.48 -23.27
CA PHE A 5 -18.92 24.06 -22.02
C PHE A 5 -18.39 22.98 -21.09
N GLY A 6 -17.08 23.03 -20.83
CA GLY A 6 -16.41 22.37 -19.70
C GLY A 6 -16.51 20.85 -19.67
N SER A 7 -15.66 20.15 -20.43
CA SER A 7 -15.17 18.87 -19.93
C SER A 7 -14.36 19.18 -18.67
N SER A 8 -14.94 18.91 -17.49
CA SER A 8 -14.09 18.75 -16.30
C SER A 8 -13.03 17.72 -16.70
N LYS A 9 -11.74 18.11 -16.68
CA LYS A 9 -10.64 17.15 -16.83
C LYS A 9 -11.01 15.90 -16.04
N PRO A 10 -10.90 14.68 -16.62
CA PRO A 10 -11.26 13.47 -15.90
C PRO A 10 -10.58 13.56 -14.54
N LYS A 11 -11.40 13.57 -13.48
CA LYS A 11 -10.93 13.73 -12.09
C LYS A 11 -9.86 12.67 -11.94
N GLN A 12 -8.59 13.09 -11.83
CA GLN A 12 -7.46 12.16 -11.84
C GLN A 12 -7.78 11.11 -10.79
N GLN A 13 -8.05 9.89 -11.26
CA GLN A 13 -8.48 8.83 -10.38
C GLN A 13 -7.31 8.62 -9.44
N SER A 14 -7.51 8.90 -8.15
CA SER A 14 -6.47 8.77 -7.14
C SER A 14 -5.81 7.41 -7.31
N ASN A 15 -4.54 7.39 -7.72
CA ASN A 15 -3.81 6.14 -7.78
C ASN A 15 -3.51 5.73 -6.32
N LEU A 16 -3.40 4.44 -6.05
CA LEU A 16 -3.16 3.98 -4.68
C LEU A 16 -1.76 4.36 -4.19
N THR A 17 -0.83 4.57 -5.11
CA THR A 17 0.55 5.01 -4.82
C THR A 17 0.59 6.40 -4.16
N ASP A 18 -0.10 7.40 -4.73
CA ASP A 18 -0.17 8.76 -4.19
C ASP A 18 -0.89 8.77 -2.84
N VAL A 19 -1.87 7.88 -2.65
CA VAL A 19 -2.57 7.71 -1.37
C VAL A 19 -1.62 7.17 -0.30
N THR A 20 -0.81 6.15 -0.62
CA THR A 20 0.21 5.62 0.31
C THR A 20 1.22 6.69 0.68
N VAL A 21 1.77 7.42 -0.30
CA VAL A 21 2.71 8.54 -0.04
C VAL A 21 2.09 9.58 0.90
N SER A 22 0.82 9.96 0.65
CA SER A 22 0.11 10.91 1.52
C SER A 22 -0.15 10.38 2.94
N ILE A 23 -0.37 9.07 3.11
CA ILE A 23 -0.48 8.46 4.44
C ILE A 23 0.88 8.50 5.15
N ASP A 24 1.95 8.15 4.45
CA ASP A 24 3.30 8.07 5.02
C ASP A 24 3.81 9.45 5.46
N GLU A 25 3.59 10.51 4.66
CA GLU A 25 3.91 11.90 5.03
C GLU A 25 3.16 12.36 6.30
N ARG A 26 1.89 11.97 6.43
CA ARG A 26 1.09 12.26 7.62
C ARG A 26 1.62 11.49 8.82
N ASN A 27 2.00 10.23 8.64
CA ASN A 27 2.58 9.42 9.71
C ASN A 27 3.93 10.01 10.18
N GLU A 28 4.80 10.44 9.25
CA GLU A 28 6.06 11.10 9.59
C GLU A 28 5.86 12.38 10.43
N SER A 29 4.81 13.16 10.11
CA SER A 29 4.44 14.34 10.90
C SER A 29 4.02 13.97 12.33
N VAL A 30 3.26 12.87 12.49
CA VAL A 30 2.85 12.34 13.80
C VAL A 30 4.07 11.83 14.57
N GLU A 31 4.96 11.08 13.94
CA GLU A 31 6.19 10.56 14.56
C GLU A 31 7.11 11.69 15.05
N LYS A 32 7.24 12.78 14.30
CA LYS A 32 7.96 13.98 14.74
C LYS A 32 7.36 14.59 16.01
N LYS A 33 6.04 14.55 16.20
CA LYS A 33 5.38 15.01 17.44
C LYS A 33 5.63 14.04 18.60
N ILE A 34 5.57 12.73 18.34
CA ILE A 34 5.90 11.69 19.34
C ILE A 34 7.34 11.88 19.83
N ALA A 35 8.31 12.04 18.93
CA ALA A 35 9.71 12.25 19.27
C ALA A 35 9.95 13.50 20.15
N LYS A 36 9.24 14.60 19.87
CA LYS A 36 9.28 15.81 20.70
C LYS A 36 8.73 15.55 22.11
N LEU A 37 7.60 14.85 22.21
CA LEU A 37 7.01 14.48 23.49
C LEU A 37 7.93 13.55 24.28
N ASP A 38 8.58 12.59 23.62
CA ASP A 38 9.55 11.70 24.26
C ASP A 38 10.75 12.45 24.83
N ALA A 39 11.31 13.40 24.08
CA ALA A 39 12.41 14.23 24.57
C ALA A 39 12.01 15.05 25.82
N GLU A 40 10.78 15.59 25.82
CA GLU A 40 10.26 16.33 26.98
C GLU A 40 10.00 15.41 28.18
N ILE A 41 9.40 14.23 27.95
CA ILE A 41 9.17 13.21 28.98
C ILE A 41 10.49 12.76 29.60
N GLN A 42 11.54 12.54 28.79
CA GLN A 42 12.86 12.19 29.28
C GLN A 42 13.45 13.29 30.18
N THR A 43 13.35 14.54 29.76
CA THR A 43 13.81 15.69 30.54
C THR A 43 13.10 15.79 31.89
N VAL A 44 11.76 15.71 31.86
CA VAL A 44 10.92 15.74 33.06
C VAL A 44 11.20 14.55 33.98
N SER A 45 11.44 13.36 33.42
CA SER A 45 11.78 12.16 34.18
C SER A 45 13.13 12.26 34.88
N LYS A 46 14.14 12.86 34.23
CA LYS A 46 15.45 13.12 34.86
C LYS A 46 15.31 14.08 36.03
N GLN A 47 14.55 15.16 35.87
CA GLN A 47 14.26 16.12 36.93
C GLN A 47 13.52 15.46 38.10
N LEU A 48 12.50 14.63 37.84
CA LEU A 48 11.76 13.92 38.88
C LEU A 48 12.65 13.01 39.74
N ARG A 49 13.68 12.39 39.16
CA ARG A 49 14.61 11.50 39.86
C ARG A 49 15.52 12.24 40.84
N SER A 50 15.90 13.48 40.55
CA SER A 50 16.78 14.28 41.42
C SER A 50 16.02 15.09 42.47
N MET A 51 14.69 15.16 42.39
CA MET A 51 13.88 15.95 43.31
C MET A 51 13.48 15.18 44.58
N ARG A 52 13.58 15.87 45.72
CA ARG A 52 12.95 15.45 46.98
C ARG A 52 11.43 15.52 46.87
N ASP A 53 10.74 14.72 47.67
CA ASP A 53 9.29 14.72 47.71
C ASP A 53 8.76 16.06 48.24
N GLY A 54 7.72 16.57 47.59
CA GLY A 54 7.13 17.87 47.92
C GLY A 54 6.26 18.44 46.79
N PRO A 55 5.65 19.62 47.01
CA PRO A 55 4.71 20.24 46.06
C PRO A 55 5.28 20.40 44.64
N ALA A 56 6.55 20.80 44.52
CA ALA A 56 7.21 20.97 43.23
C ALA A 56 7.35 19.65 42.44
N LYS A 57 7.71 18.55 43.12
CA LYS A 57 7.79 17.22 42.50
C LYS A 57 6.42 16.72 42.08
N ASN A 58 5.38 17.00 42.87
CA ASN A 58 4.00 16.64 42.53
C ASN A 58 3.49 17.39 41.30
N ALA A 59 3.77 18.69 41.19
CA ALA A 59 3.44 19.47 39.98
C ALA A 59 4.12 18.89 38.74
N LEU A 60 5.40 18.50 38.86
CA LEU A 60 6.16 17.91 37.77
C LEU A 60 5.65 16.50 37.38
N LYS A 61 5.19 15.68 38.34
CA LYS A 61 4.50 14.41 38.08
C LYS A 61 3.22 14.64 37.27
N GLN A 62 2.42 15.64 37.62
CA GLN A 62 1.21 15.97 36.87
C GLN A 62 1.52 16.43 35.44
N LYS A 63 2.60 17.21 35.25
CA LYS A 63 3.11 17.55 33.91
C LYS A 63 3.49 16.29 33.13
N ALA A 64 4.25 15.37 33.73
CA ALA A 64 4.67 14.11 33.09
C ALA A 64 3.45 13.28 32.65
N LEU A 65 2.43 13.15 33.51
CA LEU A 65 1.19 12.43 33.18
C LEU A 65 0.46 13.05 31.98
N ARG A 66 0.42 14.39 31.86
CA ARG A 66 -0.18 15.07 30.71
C ARG A 66 0.59 14.78 29.42
N LEU A 67 1.93 14.84 29.46
CA LEU A 67 2.78 14.52 28.30
C LEU A 67 2.61 13.06 27.86
N LEU A 68 2.58 12.11 28.81
CA LEU A 68 2.34 10.70 28.52
C LEU A 68 0.98 10.46 27.87
N LYS A 69 -0.08 11.12 28.35
CA LYS A 69 -1.42 11.04 27.74
C LYS A 69 -1.41 11.56 26.31
N GLN A 70 -0.76 12.71 26.06
CA GLN A 70 -0.63 13.25 24.70
C GLN A 70 0.15 12.32 23.79
N LYS A 71 1.25 11.75 24.28
CA LYS A 71 2.06 10.78 23.53
C LYS A 71 1.21 9.58 23.11
N LYS A 72 0.47 8.98 24.05
CA LYS A 72 -0.40 7.83 23.78
C LYS A 72 -1.42 8.09 22.67
N VAL A 73 -1.99 9.29 22.62
CA VAL A 73 -2.94 9.67 21.56
C VAL A 73 -2.25 9.70 20.19
N TYR A 74 -1.05 10.26 20.10
CA TYR A 74 -0.30 10.29 18.84
C TYR A 74 0.24 8.92 18.44
N GLU A 75 0.70 8.08 19.37
CA GLU A 75 1.07 6.69 19.10
C GLU A 75 -0.11 5.92 18.49
N HIS A 76 -1.30 6.06 19.06
CA HIS A 76 -2.51 5.46 18.50
C HIS A 76 -2.85 6.00 17.11
N GLN A 77 -2.69 7.30 16.88
CA GLN A 77 -2.89 7.90 15.55
C GLN A 77 -1.89 7.34 14.52
N SER A 78 -0.62 7.16 14.89
CA SER A 78 0.41 6.58 14.03
C SER A 78 0.07 5.13 13.68
N GLU A 79 -0.34 4.32 14.66
CA GLU A 79 -0.80 2.94 14.45
C GLU A 79 -1.96 2.87 13.45
N GLN A 80 -2.96 3.75 13.58
CA GLN A 80 -4.08 3.82 12.63
C GLN A 80 -3.61 4.15 11.21
N LEU A 81 -2.67 5.10 11.05
CA LEU A 81 -2.13 5.47 9.74
C LEU A 81 -1.31 4.32 9.13
N MET A 82 -0.52 3.62 9.95
CA MET A 82 0.25 2.45 9.50
C MET A 82 -0.68 1.34 9.00
N ASN A 83 -1.78 1.08 9.72
CA ASN A 83 -2.81 0.13 9.28
C ASN A 83 -3.47 0.55 7.96
N GLN A 84 -3.73 1.85 7.76
CA GLN A 84 -4.24 2.36 6.49
C GLN A 84 -3.23 2.16 5.35
N SER A 85 -1.95 2.50 5.57
CA SER A 85 -0.87 2.33 4.58
C SER A 85 -0.73 0.87 4.17
N PHE A 86 -0.80 -0.06 5.14
CA PHE A 86 -0.77 -1.49 4.88
C PHE A 86 -1.96 -1.95 4.02
N ASN A 87 -3.19 -1.57 4.38
CA ASN A 87 -4.37 -1.95 3.61
C ASN A 87 -4.34 -1.42 2.17
N VAL A 88 -3.85 -0.19 1.97
CA VAL A 88 -3.67 0.38 0.63
C VAL A 88 -2.60 -0.40 -0.16
N SER A 89 -1.47 -0.71 0.47
CA SER A 89 -0.39 -1.48 -0.16
C SER A 89 -0.83 -2.89 -0.58
N GLN A 90 -1.63 -3.56 0.25
CA GLN A 90 -2.24 -4.86 -0.09
C GLN A 90 -3.19 -4.75 -1.29
N THR A 91 -3.97 -3.67 -1.35
CA THR A 91 -4.89 -3.41 -2.46
C THR A 91 -4.13 -3.11 -3.76
N ASP A 92 -3.06 -2.31 -3.68
CA ASP A 92 -2.19 -1.99 -4.80
C ASP A 92 -1.51 -3.24 -5.37
N PHE A 93 -1.03 -4.13 -4.50
CA PHE A 93 -0.50 -5.44 -4.90
C PHE A 93 -1.53 -6.30 -5.63
N ALA A 94 -2.76 -6.41 -5.09
CA ALA A 94 -3.82 -7.17 -5.73
C ALA A 94 -4.16 -6.61 -7.13
N ILE A 95 -4.21 -5.28 -7.27
CA ILE A 95 -4.45 -4.64 -8.58
C ILE A 95 -3.33 -4.95 -9.57
N LYS A 96 -2.06 -4.88 -9.16
CA LYS A 96 -0.93 -5.24 -10.02
C LYS A 96 -1.01 -6.69 -10.47
N SER A 97 -1.31 -7.62 -9.56
CA SER A 97 -1.50 -9.04 -9.90
C SER A 97 -2.65 -9.26 -10.91
N LEU A 98 -3.76 -8.52 -10.77
CA LEU A 98 -4.85 -8.56 -11.74
C LEU A 98 -4.46 -7.99 -13.11
N GLN A 99 -3.64 -6.92 -13.14
CA GLN A 99 -3.10 -6.36 -14.38
C GLN A 99 -2.16 -7.33 -15.09
N ASP A 100 -1.30 -8.01 -14.35
CA ASP A 100 -0.41 -9.05 -14.89
C ASP A 100 -1.22 -10.20 -15.47
N THR A 101 -2.22 -10.68 -14.71
CA THR A 101 -3.14 -11.75 -15.16
C THR A 101 -3.87 -11.36 -16.45
N LYS A 102 -4.38 -10.13 -16.52
CA LYS A 102 -5.03 -9.60 -17.73
C LYS A 102 -4.07 -9.64 -18.92
N THR A 103 -2.84 -9.17 -18.72
CA THR A 103 -1.80 -9.15 -19.76
C THR A 103 -1.46 -10.56 -20.25
N THR A 104 -1.31 -11.53 -19.33
CA THR A 104 -1.12 -12.94 -19.67
C THR A 104 -2.28 -13.50 -20.48
N VAL A 105 -3.52 -13.24 -20.07
CA VAL A 105 -4.72 -13.71 -20.78
C VAL A 105 -4.81 -13.09 -22.18
N GLU A 106 -4.46 -11.82 -22.33
CA GLU A 106 -4.38 -11.16 -23.64
C GLU A 106 -3.31 -11.81 -24.54
N ALA A 107 -2.12 -12.07 -24.01
CA ALA A 107 -1.06 -12.79 -24.73
C ALA A 107 -1.50 -14.21 -25.15
N MET A 108 -2.14 -14.96 -24.26
CA MET A 108 -2.69 -16.29 -24.56
C MET A 108 -3.75 -16.26 -25.66
N LYS A 109 -4.62 -15.25 -25.67
CA LYS A 109 -5.62 -15.07 -26.74
C LYS A 109 -4.96 -14.83 -28.09
N VAL A 110 -3.90 -14.02 -28.13
CA VAL A 110 -3.12 -13.78 -29.36
C VAL A 110 -2.43 -15.07 -29.82
N GLY A 111 -1.71 -15.75 -28.93
CA GLY A 111 -1.03 -17.02 -29.22
C GLY A 111 -1.99 -18.11 -29.70
N SER A 112 -3.16 -18.26 -29.07
CA SER A 112 -4.18 -19.22 -29.48
C SER A 112 -4.71 -18.94 -30.89
N LYS A 113 -4.91 -17.67 -31.26
CA LYS A 113 -5.31 -17.29 -32.63
C LYS A 113 -4.22 -17.65 -33.64
N GLN A 114 -2.95 -17.41 -33.31
CA GLN A 114 -1.83 -17.76 -34.17
C GLN A 114 -1.70 -19.27 -34.34
N LEU A 115 -1.76 -20.03 -33.24
CA LEU A 115 -1.74 -21.49 -33.27
C LEU A 115 -2.84 -22.06 -34.17
N LYS A 116 -4.07 -21.56 -34.05
CA LYS A 116 -5.19 -21.97 -34.93
C LYS A 116 -4.94 -21.67 -36.41
N ARG A 117 -4.21 -20.60 -36.74
CA ARG A 117 -3.84 -20.28 -38.13
C ARG A 117 -2.77 -21.23 -38.64
N GLU A 118 -1.73 -21.51 -37.86
CA GLU A 118 -0.67 -22.44 -38.26
C GLU A 118 -1.18 -23.89 -38.36
N MET A 119 -2.06 -24.34 -37.45
CA MET A 119 -2.70 -25.66 -37.55
C MET A 119 -3.49 -25.85 -38.84
N LYS A 120 -4.12 -24.79 -39.38
CA LYS A 120 -4.83 -24.86 -40.67
C LYS A 120 -3.89 -24.96 -41.87
N LYS A 121 -2.62 -24.58 -41.73
CA LYS A 121 -1.61 -24.71 -42.79
C LYS A 121 -0.94 -26.08 -42.79
N MET A 122 -1.02 -26.84 -41.70
CA MET A 122 -0.56 -28.23 -41.70
C MET A 122 -1.49 -29.07 -42.56
N ASN A 123 -0.94 -29.64 -43.62
CA ASN A 123 -1.65 -30.58 -44.47
C ASN A 123 -1.74 -31.93 -43.74
N ILE A 124 -2.91 -32.24 -43.19
CA ILE A 124 -3.13 -33.50 -42.45
C ILE A 124 -2.81 -34.72 -43.34
N ASP A 125 -3.02 -34.58 -44.66
CA ASP A 125 -2.75 -35.64 -45.63
C ASP A 125 -1.26 -36.00 -45.75
N GLU A 126 -0.33 -35.09 -45.42
CA GLU A 126 1.12 -35.42 -45.42
C GLU A 126 1.57 -36.15 -44.14
N ILE A 127 0.81 -36.00 -43.04
CA ILE A 127 1.14 -36.61 -41.74
C ILE A 127 0.72 -38.09 -41.71
N PHE A 128 -0.33 -38.46 -42.43
CA PHE A 128 -0.89 -39.83 -42.43
C PHE A 128 -0.40 -40.73 -43.58
N VAL A 129 0.51 -40.27 -44.45
CA VAL A 129 0.98 -41.03 -45.63
C VAL A 129 2.38 -41.63 -45.46
N SER A 130 2.80 -41.93 -44.22
CA SER A 130 4.00 -42.76 -43.99
C SER A 130 3.68 -44.08 -43.27
N GLY A 131 3.04 -44.99 -44.01
CA GLY A 131 3.06 -46.43 -43.74
C GLY A 131 2.05 -46.96 -42.69
N PRO A 132 1.52 -48.19 -42.87
CA PRO A 132 0.61 -48.79 -41.91
C PRO A 132 1.31 -49.03 -40.57
N LEU A 133 0.73 -48.50 -39.49
CA LEU A 133 1.08 -48.83 -38.11
C LEU A 133 0.83 -50.32 -37.88
N LYS A 134 1.90 -51.13 -37.87
CA LYS A 134 1.86 -52.51 -37.39
C LYS A 134 1.88 -52.48 -35.87
N TRP A 135 0.82 -53.01 -35.27
CA TRP A 135 0.78 -53.39 -33.86
C TRP A 135 1.26 -54.83 -33.76
N GLU A 136 2.43 -55.06 -33.17
CA GLU A 136 2.91 -56.36 -32.68
C GLU A 136 2.90 -56.35 -31.15
#